data_AF-B1FRM7-F1
#
_entry.id   AF-B1FRM7-F1
#
_cell.length_a   1.000
_cell.length_b   1.000
_cell.length_c   1.000
_cell.angle_alpha   90.00
_cell.angle_beta   90.00
_cell.angle_gamma   90.00
#
_symmetry.space_group_name_H-M   'P 1'
#
loop_
_entity.id
_entity.type
_entity.pdbx_description
1 polymer ?
#
loop_
_entity_poly.entity_id
_entity_poly.type
_entity_poly.pdbx_seq_one_letter_code
_entity_poly.pdbx_strand_id
1 'polypeptide(L)'
;MQAATDEAVNRTMKQLHQNQQDAIAKAAGSLAVGEVKPWKVKNTLPLENGEGEVRVTRAYSTALALCKEFAFSVKDGDKADWYFANACQQGTHWKWASAEPAVDRWGNLQ
;
A
#
# COMPACT_ATOMS: atom_id res chain seq x y z
N MET A 1 -18.85 -7.04 -26.84
CA MET A 1 -17.44 -7.46 -26.61
C MET A 1 -16.51 -6.31 -26.21
N GLN A 2 -17.01 -5.13 -25.81
CA GLN A 2 -16.18 -4.07 -25.21
C GLN A 2 -16.13 -4.20 -23.68
N ALA A 3 -17.28 -4.47 -23.03
CA ALA A 3 -17.35 -4.62 -21.57
C ALA A 3 -16.44 -5.74 -20.98
N ALA A 4 -16.28 -6.87 -21.66
CA ALA A 4 -15.44 -7.96 -21.17
C ALA A 4 -13.93 -7.62 -21.25
N THR A 5 -13.54 -6.81 -22.24
CA THR A 5 -12.17 -6.31 -22.39
C THR A 5 -11.87 -5.24 -21.35
N ASP A 6 -12.82 -4.32 -21.12
CA ASP A 6 -12.69 -3.25 -20.14
C ASP A 6 -12.60 -3.79 -18.70
N GLU A 7 -13.39 -4.81 -18.38
CA GLU A 7 -13.35 -5.45 -17.07
C GLU A 7 -12.02 -6.19 -16.82
N ALA A 8 -11.50 -6.90 -17.82
CA ALA A 8 -10.21 -7.58 -17.73
C ALA A 8 -9.04 -6.59 -17.54
N VAL A 9 -9.06 -5.46 -18.26
CA VAL A 9 -8.08 -4.38 -18.11
C VAL A 9 -8.16 -3.75 -16.72
N ASN A 10 -9.36 -3.39 -16.25
CA ASN A 10 -9.56 -2.80 -14.92
C ASN A 10 -9.13 -3.75 -13.79
N ARG A 11 -9.45 -5.04 -13.89
CA ARG A 11 -8.99 -6.06 -12.93
C ARG A 11 -7.46 -6.16 -12.91
N THR A 12 -6.83 -6.11 -14.08
CA THR A 12 -5.37 -6.15 -14.21
C THR A 12 -4.72 -4.92 -13.58
N MET A 13 -5.21 -3.73 -13.87
CA MET A 13 -4.70 -2.48 -13.27
C MET A 13 -4.88 -2.47 -11.74
N LYS A 14 -6.03 -2.89 -11.24
CA LYS A 14 -6.27 -3.03 -9.79
C LYS A 14 -5.29 -4.01 -9.14
N GLN A 15 -5.02 -5.14 -9.79
CA GLN A 15 -4.05 -6.12 -9.29
C GLN A 15 -2.63 -5.55 -9.25
N LEU A 16 -2.24 -4.79 -10.28
CA LEU A 16 -0.93 -4.15 -10.34
C LEU A 16 -0.74 -3.12 -9.21
N HIS A 17 -1.74 -2.26 -8.96
CA HIS A 17 -1.71 -1.33 -7.82
C HIS A 17 -1.67 -2.06 -6.46
N GLN A 18 -2.40 -3.17 -6.32
CA GLN A 18 -2.40 -3.98 -5.11
C GLN A 18 -1.04 -4.63 -4.83
N ASN A 19 -0.31 -5.04 -5.87
CA ASN A 19 1.01 -5.68 -5.72
C ASN A 19 2.04 -4.73 -5.07
N GLN A 20 2.03 -3.45 -5.44
CA GLN A 20 2.92 -2.44 -4.83
C GLN A 20 2.57 -2.20 -3.36
N GLN A 21 1.28 -2.00 -3.07
CA GLN A 21 0.82 -1.78 -1.69
C GLN A 21 1.11 -2.98 -0.79
N ASP A 22 0.90 -4.20 -1.26
CA ASP A 22 1.24 -5.42 -0.51
C ASP A 22 2.76 -5.55 -0.27
N ALA A 23 3.59 -5.19 -1.24
CA ALA A 23 5.05 -5.20 -1.08
C ALA A 23 5.52 -4.18 -0.03
N ILE A 24 4.98 -2.97 -0.07
CA ILE A 24 5.29 -1.90 0.88
C ILE A 24 4.77 -2.26 2.27
N ALA A 25 3.53 -2.75 2.39
CA ALA A 25 2.94 -3.16 3.67
C ALA A 25 3.73 -4.31 4.31
N LYS A 26 4.19 -5.28 3.51
CA LYS A 26 5.08 -6.35 3.98
C LYS A 26 6.43 -5.81 4.47
N ALA A 27 7.01 -4.84 3.75
CA ALA A 27 8.25 -4.19 4.16
C ALA A 27 8.07 -3.45 5.50
N ALA A 28 7.06 -2.58 5.61
CA ALA A 28 6.71 -1.87 6.84
C ALA A 28 6.47 -2.82 8.02
N GLY A 29 5.77 -3.93 7.76
CA GLY A 29 5.49 -4.95 8.76
C GLY A 29 6.73 -5.55 9.39
N SER A 30 7.81 -5.71 8.62
CA SER A 30 9.09 -6.27 9.08
C SER A 30 10.00 -5.29 9.82
N LEU A 31 9.68 -3.99 9.83
CA LEU A 31 10.52 -2.94 10.40
C LEU A 31 10.08 -2.54 11.81
N ALA A 32 11.03 -2.31 12.72
CA ALA A 32 10.77 -1.59 13.96
C ALA A 32 10.57 -0.08 13.70
N VAL A 33 10.02 0.64 14.69
CA VAL A 33 9.86 2.09 14.60
C VAL A 33 11.24 2.75 14.47
N GLY A 34 11.40 3.62 13.48
CA GLY A 34 12.67 4.30 13.18
C GLY A 34 13.54 3.57 12.16
N GLU A 35 13.28 2.29 11.86
CA GLU A 35 14.03 1.54 10.86
C GLU A 35 13.57 1.87 9.44
N VAL A 36 14.48 1.63 8.49
CA VAL A 36 14.29 1.89 7.06
C VAL A 36 14.66 0.63 6.26
N LYS A 37 13.89 0.33 5.20
CA LYS A 37 14.20 -0.76 4.27
C LYS A 37 13.79 -0.41 2.84
N PRO A 38 14.56 -0.83 1.83
CA PRO A 38 14.12 -0.70 0.44
C PRO A 38 12.94 -1.64 0.14
N TRP A 39 12.06 -1.20 -0.76
CA TRP A 39 11.04 -2.02 -1.38
C TRP A 39 11.20 -1.98 -2.90
N LYS A 40 10.79 -3.06 -3.58
CA LYS A 40 10.83 -3.15 -5.04
C LYS A 40 9.81 -4.16 -5.54
N VAL A 41 9.09 -3.78 -6.59
CA VAL A 41 8.21 -4.68 -7.35
C VAL A 41 8.68 -4.70 -8.80
N LYS A 42 8.87 -5.91 -9.32
CA LYS A 42 9.09 -6.17 -10.74
C LYS A 42 7.96 -7.09 -11.23
N ASN A 43 7.04 -6.55 -12.02
CA ASN A 43 5.97 -7.28 -12.67
C ASN A 43 6.47 -7.89 -14.00
N THR A 44 5.82 -8.98 -14.44
CA THR A 44 6.15 -9.68 -15.70
C THR A 44 5.96 -8.76 -16.92
N LEU A 45 4.89 -7.97 -16.92
CA LEU A 45 4.73 -6.82 -17.80
C LEU A 45 5.22 -5.59 -17.02
N PRO A 46 6.11 -4.76 -17.58
CA PRO A 46 6.76 -3.67 -16.83
C PRO A 46 5.85 -2.45 -16.60
N LEU A 47 4.57 -2.70 -16.33
CA LEU A 47 3.60 -1.72 -15.87
C LEU A 47 3.61 -1.73 -14.33
N GLU A 48 3.51 -0.54 -13.73
CA GLU A 48 3.47 -0.39 -12.26
C GLU A 48 4.67 -1.06 -11.56
N ASN A 49 5.83 -1.10 -12.22
CA ASN A 49 7.08 -1.38 -11.50
C ASN A 49 7.37 -0.20 -10.58
N GLY A 50 7.91 -0.48 -9.41
CA GLY A 50 8.19 0.55 -8.42
C GLY A 50 9.32 0.13 -7.51
N GLU A 51 10.07 1.11 -7.04
CA GLU A 51 11.05 0.93 -5.99
C GLU A 51 11.17 2.19 -5.15
N GLY A 52 11.70 2.04 -3.95
CA GLY A 52 11.93 3.14 -3.02
C GLY A 52 12.27 2.61 -1.65
N GLU A 53 11.99 3.41 -0.64
CA GLU A 53 12.27 3.09 0.76
C GLU A 53 11.00 3.15 1.58
N VAL A 54 10.96 2.39 2.67
CA VAL A 54 9.90 2.41 3.67
C VAL A 54 10.53 2.71 5.01
N ARG A 55 9.93 3.64 5.76
CA ARG A 55 10.34 4.03 7.11
C ARG A 55 9.14 4.02 8.05
N VAL A 56 9.20 3.21 9.09
CA VAL A 56 8.12 3.19 10.10
C VAL A 56 8.29 4.38 11.05
N THR A 57 7.27 5.23 11.12
CA THR A 57 7.25 6.42 11.99
C THR A 57 6.61 6.12 13.34
N ARG A 58 5.64 5.21 13.37
CA ARG A 58 4.89 4.86 14.59
C ARG A 58 4.35 3.45 14.51
N ALA A 59 4.25 2.79 15.67
CA ALA A 59 3.46 1.59 15.86
C ALA A 59 2.41 1.84 16.96
N TYR A 60 1.20 1.34 16.78
CA TYR A 60 0.09 1.53 17.71
C TYR A 60 -0.90 0.37 17.63
N SER A 61 -1.55 0.04 18.74
CA SER A 61 -2.62 -0.96 18.78
C SER A 61 -3.99 -0.29 18.63
N THR A 62 -4.87 -0.89 17.84
CA THR A 62 -6.30 -0.61 17.81
C THR A 62 -7.06 -1.73 18.53
N ALA A 63 -8.38 -1.61 18.66
CA ALA A 63 -9.21 -2.70 19.19
C ALA A 63 -9.16 -3.99 18.33
N LEU A 64 -8.76 -3.88 17.06
CA LEU A 64 -8.84 -4.98 16.08
C LEU A 64 -7.47 -5.51 15.63
N ALA A 65 -6.43 -4.68 15.65
CA ALA A 65 -5.13 -5.02 15.10
C ALA A 65 -3.99 -4.14 15.64
N LEU A 66 -2.77 -4.67 15.59
CA LEU A 66 -1.55 -3.86 15.64
C LEU A 66 -1.36 -3.16 14.30
N CYS A 67 -1.14 -1.85 14.31
CA CYS A 67 -0.95 -1.05 13.11
C CYS A 67 0.37 -0.27 13.18
N LYS A 68 0.89 0.08 12.01
CA LYS A 68 2.07 0.91 11.82
C LYS A 68 1.74 2.03 10.85
N GLU A 69 2.13 3.23 11.22
CA GLU A 69 2.25 4.37 10.31
C GLU A 69 3.67 4.37 9.74
N PHE A 70 3.79 4.63 8.44
CA PHE A 70 5.07 4.67 7.77
C PHE A 70 5.08 5.72 6.66
N ALA A 71 6.26 6.30 6.44
CA ALA A 71 6.58 7.02 5.22
C ALA A 71 7.14 6.03 4.19
N PHE A 72 6.80 6.18 2.92
CA PHE A 72 7.43 5.45 1.84
C PHE A 72 7.77 6.38 0.68
N SER A 73 8.84 6.08 -0.04
CA SER A 73 9.19 6.77 -1.28
C SER A 73 8.88 5.94 -2.51
N VAL A 74 8.62 6.64 -3.61
CA VAL A 74 8.61 6.09 -4.97
C VAL A 74 9.71 6.80 -5.75
N LYS A 75 10.64 6.03 -6.32
CA LYS A 75 11.71 6.57 -7.15
C LYS A 75 11.27 6.81 -8.57
N ASP A 76 11.66 7.95 -9.11
CA ASP A 76 11.60 8.31 -10.54
C ASP A 76 12.97 8.88 -10.96
N GLY A 77 13.78 8.02 -11.57
CA GLY A 77 15.19 8.32 -11.82
C GLY A 77 15.96 8.59 -10.52
N ASP A 78 16.60 9.76 -10.44
CA ASP A 78 17.35 10.21 -9.26
C ASP A 78 16.46 10.89 -8.20
N LYS A 79 15.16 11.06 -8.47
CA LYS A 79 14.19 11.68 -7.55
C LYS A 79 13.44 10.62 -6.74
N ALA A 80 13.01 11.02 -5.55
CA ALA A 80 12.18 10.19 -4.68
C ALA A 80 11.05 11.03 -4.09
N ASP A 81 9.82 10.75 -4.49
CA ASP A 81 8.61 11.36 -3.92
C ASP A 81 8.17 10.57 -2.70
N TRP A 82 7.86 11.26 -1.60
CA TRP A 82 7.54 10.65 -0.31
C TRP A 82 6.07 10.81 0.06
N TYR A 83 5.50 9.75 0.61
CA TYR A 83 4.09 9.65 0.98
C TYR A 83 3.94 8.97 2.35
N PHE A 84 2.82 9.19 3.02
CA PHE A 84 2.46 8.52 4.26
C PHE A 84 1.34 7.51 4.04
N ALA A 85 1.43 6.39 4.75
CA ALA A 85 0.38 5.37 4.76
C ALA A 85 0.40 4.59 6.08
N ASN A 86 -0.62 3.74 6.24
CA ASN A 86 -0.75 2.85 7.37
C ASN A 86 -0.80 1.39 6.89
N ALA A 87 -0.34 0.47 7.72
CA ALA A 87 -0.55 -0.96 7.54
C ALA A 87 -0.93 -1.59 8.87
N CYS A 88 -1.88 -2.52 8.83
CA CYS A 88 -2.32 -3.24 10.02
C CYS A 88 -2.06 -4.73 9.87
N GLN A 89 -1.73 -5.38 10.98
CA GLN A 89 -1.47 -6.80 11.05
C GLN A 89 -2.79 -7.58 10.94
N GLN A 90 -2.86 -8.49 9.98
CA GLN A 90 -3.94 -9.45 9.78
C GLN A 90 -3.35 -10.86 9.86
N GLY A 91 -3.54 -11.52 11.02
CA GLY A 91 -2.88 -12.79 11.32
C GLY A 91 -1.35 -12.63 11.33
N THR A 92 -0.67 -13.39 10.48
CA THR A 92 0.80 -13.34 10.32
C THR A 92 1.27 -12.37 9.23
N HIS A 93 0.34 -11.69 8.54
CA HIS A 93 0.64 -10.79 7.43
C HIS A 93 0.32 -9.34 7.78
N TRP A 94 0.94 -8.41 7.06
CA TRP A 94 0.64 -6.98 7.15
C TRP A 94 -0.09 -6.56 5.90
N LYS A 95 -1.22 -5.89 6.08
CA LYS A 95 -2.05 -5.39 4.99
C LYS A 95 -2.04 -3.88 4.97
N TRP A 96 -1.98 -3.32 3.76
CA TRP A 96 -2.17 -1.90 3.55
C TRP A 96 -3.49 -1.48 4.18
N ALA A 97 -3.42 -0.56 5.13
CA ALA A 97 -4.58 0.06 5.71
C ALA A 97 -4.77 1.37 4.96
N SER A 98 -5.76 1.41 4.08
CA SER A 98 -6.29 2.70 3.64
C SER A 98 -6.60 3.51 4.89
N ALA A 99 -6.13 4.75 4.96
CA ALA A 99 -6.60 5.69 5.99
C ALA A 99 -8.13 5.54 6.09
N GLU A 100 -8.66 5.51 7.31
CA GLU A 100 -10.06 5.26 7.66
C GLU A 100 -11.02 5.80 6.59
N PRO A 101 -12.09 5.05 6.27
CA PRO A 101 -12.61 4.97 4.92
C PRO A 101 -12.97 6.36 4.37
N ALA A 102 -12.85 6.54 3.05
CA ALA A 102 -13.57 7.58 2.34
C ALA A 102 -15.08 7.32 2.50
N VAL A 103 -15.62 7.64 3.68
CA VAL A 103 -17.05 7.68 3.94
C VAL A 103 -17.47 9.13 3.99
N ASP A 104 -18.49 9.45 3.20
CA ASP A 104 -19.42 10.49 3.54
C ASP A 104 -20.00 10.15 4.92
N ARG A 105 -19.42 10.75 5.97
CA ARG A 105 -19.82 10.56 7.36
C ARG A 105 -21.25 11.08 7.64
N TRP A 106 -21.95 11.58 6.62
CA TRP A 106 -23.29 12.15 6.67
C TRP A 106 -24.07 11.57 5.48
N GLY A 107 -25.08 10.75 5.80
CA GLY A 107 -25.60 9.71 4.93
C GLY A 107 -26.56 10.14 3.82
N ASN A 108 -26.93 9.15 3.02
CA ASN A 108 -28.20 9.05 2.28
C ASN A 108 -28.56 7.55 2.38
N LEU A 109 -29.70 7.08 2.89
CA LEU A 109 -31.06 7.44 2.50
C LEU A 109 -31.14 7.79 1.01
N GLN A 110 -30.83 6.79 0.17
CA GLN A 110 -31.61 6.37 -0.99
C GLN A 110 -31.06 5.07 -1.58
#